data_AF-A0A917ZIC4-F1
#
_entry.id   AF-A0A917ZIC4-F1
#
_cell.length_a   1.000
_cell.length_b   1.000
_cell.length_c   1.000
_cell.angle_alpha   90.00
_cell.angle_beta   90.00
_cell.angle_gamma   90.00
#
_symmetry.space_group_name_H-M   'P 1'
#
loop_
_entity.id
_entity.type
_entity.pdbx_description
1 polymer ?
#
loop_
_entity_poly.entity_id
_entity_poly.type
_entity_poly.pdbx_seq_one_letter_code
_entity_poly.pdbx_strand_id
1 'polypeptide(L)' 'MSDNILDLNIPGQVVDVSKEEAEELGAFDEEALSEEDALQGVEDAQEK' A
#
# COMPACT_ATOMS: atom_id res chain seq x y z
N MET A 1 -5.74 7.76 -15.76
CA MET A 1 -4.57 8.23 -15.01
C MET A 1 -4.70 9.72 -14.86
N SER A 2 -5.01 10.16 -13.66
CA SER A 2 -5.16 11.57 -13.31
C SER A 2 -3.85 12.32 -13.61
N ASP A 3 -3.91 13.45 -14.29
CA ASP A 3 -2.74 14.25 -14.74
C ASP A 3 -1.79 14.70 -13.61
N ASN A 4 -2.16 14.51 -12.35
CA ASN A 4 -1.43 14.99 -11.16
C ASN A 4 -0.46 13.98 -10.54
N ILE A 5 -0.18 12.83 -11.18
CA ILE A 5 0.77 11.86 -10.61
C ILE A 5 2.19 12.43 -10.47
N LEU A 6 2.55 13.37 -11.36
CA LEU A 6 3.86 14.03 -11.35
C LEU A 6 4.06 14.89 -10.10
N ASP A 7 2.97 15.35 -9.49
CA ASP A 7 2.96 16.19 -8.30
C ASP A 7 3.48 15.46 -7.05
N LEU A 8 3.46 14.12 -7.04
CA LEU A 8 4.09 13.32 -5.99
C LEU A 8 5.60 13.58 -5.86
N ASN A 9 6.24 14.13 -6.90
CA ASN A 9 7.65 14.49 -6.87
C ASN A 9 7.91 15.87 -6.26
N ILE A 10 6.87 16.64 -5.93
CA ILE A 10 7.00 17.98 -5.35
C ILE A 10 7.07 17.85 -3.82
N PRO A 11 8.19 18.23 -3.18
CA PRO A 11 8.32 18.12 -1.74
C PRO A 11 7.26 18.94 -0.99
N GLY A 12 6.58 18.32 -0.03
CA GLY A 12 5.58 18.96 0.82
C GLY A 12 4.18 19.10 0.18
N GLN A 13 3.98 18.56 -1.02
CA GLN A 13 2.68 18.52 -1.66
C GLN A 13 1.87 17.32 -1.19
N VAL A 14 0.59 17.55 -0.88
CA VAL A 14 -0.39 16.51 -0.58
C VAL A 14 -1.27 16.35 -1.81
N VAL A 15 -1.35 15.12 -2.33
CA VAL A 15 -2.16 14.78 -3.51
C VAL A 15 -3.19 13.76 -3.07
N ASP A 16 -4.46 14.13 -3.18
CA ASP A 16 -5.56 13.20 -2.92
C ASP A 16 -5.73 12.25 -4.11
N VAL A 17 -5.66 10.95 -3.83
CA VAL A 17 -5.87 9.88 -4.80
C VAL A 17 -6.96 8.94 -4.31
N SER A 18 -7.61 8.25 -5.24
CA SER A 18 -8.56 7.20 -4.88
C SER A 18 -7.84 5.96 -4.32
N LYS A 19 -8.59 5.07 -3.66
CA LYS A 19 -8.05 3.81 -3.12
C LYS A 19 -7.41 2.95 -4.22
N GLU A 20 -8.09 2.82 -5.36
CA GLU A 20 -7.59 2.04 -6.51
C GLU A 20 -6.28 2.64 -7.06
N GLU A 21 -6.19 3.97 -7.18
CA GLU A 21 -4.96 4.63 -7.61
C GLU A 21 -3.83 4.46 -6.59
N ALA A 22 -4.12 4.49 -5.29
CA ALA A 22 -3.13 4.25 -4.24
C ALA A 22 -2.55 2.82 -4.32
N GLU A 23 -3.41 1.82 -4.51
CA GLU A 23 -2.99 0.42 -4.69
C GLU A 23 -2.14 0.23 -5.96
N GLU A 24 -2.52 0.84 -7.08
CA GLU A 24 -1.72 0.83 -8.32
C GLU A 24 -0.32 1.46 -8.13
N LEU A 25 -0.21 2.42 -7.21
CA LEU A 25 1.05 3.06 -6.84
C LEU A 25 1.85 2.27 -5.79
N GLY A 26 1.34 1.11 -5.36
CA GLY A 26 1.98 0.27 -4.36
C GLY A 26 1.88 0.84 -2.95
N ALA A 27 0.92 1.74 -2.70
CA ALA A 27 0.59 2.12 -1.33
C ALA A 27 -0.08 0.91 -0.64
N PHE A 28 0.41 0.59 0.56
CA PHE A 28 -0.15 -0.48 1.37
C PHE A 28 -1.44 -0.01 2.03
N ASP A 29 -2.45 -0.87 2.04
CA ASP A 29 -3.66 -0.65 2.83
C ASP A 29 -3.29 -0.67 4.32
N GLU A 30 -3.83 0.24 5.12
CA GLU A 30 -3.58 0.30 6.57
C GLU A 30 -4.17 -0.93 7.31
N GLU A 31 -5.10 -1.65 6.66
CA GLU A 31 -5.62 -2.93 7.13
C GLU A 31 -4.82 -4.14 6.63
N ALA A 32 -3.78 -3.93 5.81
CA ALA A 32 -2.90 -5.02 5.39
C ALA A 32 -2.15 -5.59 6.59
N LEU A 33 -1.93 -6.92 6.59
CA LEU A 33 -1.12 -7.59 7.60
C LEU A 33 0.25 -6.91 7.69
N SER A 34 0.72 -6.63 8.90
CA SER A 34 2.09 -6.22 9.09
C SER A 34 3.03 -7.34 8.62
N GLU A 35 4.28 -7.00 8.27
CA GLU A 35 5.27 -8.02 7.87
C GLU A 35 5.41 -9.14 8.93
N GLU A 36 5.35 -8.77 10.21
CA GLU A 36 5.40 -9.69 11.34
C GLU A 36 4.17 -10.62 11.36
N ASP A 37 2.96 -10.08 11.20
CA ASP A 37 1.72 -10.86 11.16
C ASP A 37 1.64 -11.76 9.91
N ALA A 38 2.15 -11.28 8.78
CA ALA A 38 2.17 -12.01 7.51
C ALA A 38 3.10 -13.23 7.58
N LEU A 39 4.27 -13.10 8.20
CA LEU A 39 5.21 -14.21 8.42
C LEU A 39 4.62 -15.28 9.35
N GLN A 40 3.94 -14.85 10.42
CA GLN A 40 3.33 -15.77 11.38
C GLN A 40 2.21 -16.61 10.75
N GLY A 41 1.41 -16.02 9.85
CA GLY A 41 0.38 -16.74 9.10
C GLY A 41 0.92 -17.84 8.17
N VAL A 42 2.19 -17.77 7.75
CA VAL A 42 2.84 -18.82 6.95
C VAL A 42 3.24 -20.02 7.83
N GLU A 43 3.67 -19.77 9.07
CA GLU A 43 4.03 -20.85 10.00
C GLU A 43 2.79 -21.67 10.43
N ASP A 44 1.67 -21.02 10.73
CA ASP A 44 0.39 -21.68 11.06
C ASP A 44 -0.22 -22.46 9.87
N ALA A 45 0.09 -22.07 8.63
CA ALA A 45 -0.38 -22.76 7.42
C ALA A 45 0.45 -24.00 7.06
N GLN A 46 1.67 -24.13 7.57
CA GLN A 46 2.58 -25.25 7.29
C GLN A 46 2.54 -26.38 8.32
N GLU A 47 1.89 -26.20 9.47
CA GLU A 47 1.71 -27.23 10.52
C GLU A 47 0.40 -28.07 10.40
N LYS A 48 -0.24 -28.11 9.22
CA LYS A 48 -1.39 -29.00 8.94
C LYS A 48 -1.11 -30.08 7.91
#